data_AF-A0A2I0IB56-F1
#
_entry.id   AF-A0A2I0IB56-F1
#
_cell.length_a   1.000
_cell.length_b   1.000
_cell.length_c   1.000
_cell.angle_alpha   90.00
_cell.angle_beta   90.00
_cell.angle_gamma   90.00
#
_symmetry.space_group_name_H-M   'P 1'
#
loop_
_entity.id
_entity.type
_entity.pdbx_description
1 polymer ?
#
loop_
_entity_poly.entity_id
_entity_poly.type
_entity_poly.pdbx_seq_one_letter_code
_entity_poly.pdbx_strand_id
1 'polypeptide(L)'
;MFISASEDKTGILDIIEEKIARATMLPRTHGEAFNVLRYEVGQRYNSHYDAFHPAEYGPQKSQRDGENMDGSYDFRKCTGLKVKPRRGDGLLFYSLLPNGTIDPTSLHGSCPVIRGEKWVATKWLRDQEQEDE
;
A
#
# COMPACT_ATOMS: atom_id res chain seq x y z
N MET A 1 -10.23 0.25 6.66
CA MET A 1 -10.18 0.57 8.10
C MET A 1 -8.74 0.85 8.44
N PHE A 2 -8.45 1.86 9.24
CA PHE A 2 -7.08 2.11 9.72
C PHE A 2 -6.93 1.58 11.14
N ILE A 3 -5.76 1.02 11.45
CA ILE A 3 -5.38 0.58 12.79
C ILE A 3 -3.90 0.85 13.01
N SER A 4 -3.58 1.60 14.07
CA SER A 4 -2.19 1.83 14.47
C SER A 4 -1.69 0.70 15.37
N ALA A 5 -0.37 0.55 15.50
CA ALA A 5 0.20 -0.38 16.47
C ALA A 5 -0.16 -0.01 17.92
N SER A 6 -0.30 1.29 18.23
CA SER A 6 -0.69 1.76 19.57
C SER A 6 -2.12 1.39 19.95
N GLU A 7 -3.01 1.16 18.97
CA GLU A 7 -4.39 0.69 19.19
C GLU A 7 -4.48 -0.84 19.36
N ASP A 8 -3.48 -1.60 18.91
CA ASP A 8 -3.46 -3.06 19.00
C ASP A 8 -2.95 -3.55 20.36
N LYS A 9 -3.90 -3.81 21.27
CA LYS A 9 -3.62 -4.35 22.61
C LYS A 9 -2.92 -5.72 22.61
N THR A 10 -2.87 -6.43 21.48
CA THR A 10 -2.18 -7.72 21.40
C THR A 10 -0.68 -7.60 21.14
N GLY A 11 -0.20 -6.42 20.72
CA GLY A 11 1.20 -6.17 20.35
C GLY A 11 1.64 -6.87 19.05
N ILE A 12 0.70 -7.44 18.29
CA ILE A 12 1.01 -8.13 17.03
C ILE A 12 1.48 -7.13 15.98
N LEU A 13 0.82 -5.98 15.89
CA LEU A 13 1.19 -4.94 14.93
C LEU A 13 2.59 -4.38 15.20
N ASP A 14 2.99 -4.20 16.46
CA ASP A 14 4.35 -3.81 16.83
C ASP A 14 5.41 -4.79 16.27
N ILE A 15 5.18 -6.09 16.44
CA ILE A 15 6.08 -7.14 15.92
C ILE A 15 6.15 -7.12 14.39
N ILE A 16 5.03 -6.83 13.72
CA ILE A 16 4.99 -6.72 12.26
C ILE A 16 5.76 -5.47 11.82
N GLU A 17 5.57 -4.32 12.46
CA GLU A 17 6.28 -3.09 12.14
C GLU A 17 7.79 -3.21 12.37
N GLU A 18 8.24 -3.91 13.42
CA GLU A 18 9.65 -4.22 13.61
C GLU A 18 10.23 -5.07 12.47
N LYS A 19 9.48 -6.06 11.98
CA LYS A 19 9.91 -6.87 10.82
C LYS A 19 9.98 -6.03 9.54
N ILE A 20 9.01 -5.15 9.32
CA ILE A 20 9.01 -4.23 8.18
C ILE A 20 10.21 -3.28 8.28
N ALA A 21 10.45 -2.69 9.44
CA ALA A 21 11.58 -1.78 9.67
C ALA A 21 12.92 -2.48 9.39
N ARG A 22 13.08 -3.72 9.85
CA ARG A 22 14.27 -4.53 9.57
C ARG A 22 14.44 -4.90 8.10
N ALA A 23 13.34 -5.16 7.38
CA ALA A 23 13.38 -5.54 5.97
C ALA A 23 13.66 -4.34 5.06
N THR A 24 13.19 -3.16 5.44
CA THR A 24 13.24 -1.92 4.63
C THR A 24 14.37 -0.99 5.04
N MET A 25 14.97 -1.21 6.22
CA MET A 25 15.94 -0.31 6.87
C MET A 25 15.37 1.09 7.16
N LEU A 26 14.06 1.23 7.21
CA LEU A 26 13.36 2.46 7.61
C LEU A 26 12.87 2.34 9.06
N PRO A 27 13.01 3.38 9.90
CA PRO A 27 12.45 3.37 11.25
C PRO A 27 10.92 3.21 11.22
N ARG A 28 10.34 2.61 12.28
CA ARG A 28 8.88 2.40 12.37
C ARG A 28 8.10 3.72 12.33
N THR A 29 8.69 4.80 12.84
CA THR A 29 8.12 6.16 12.86
C THR A 29 7.82 6.70 11.47
N HIS A 30 8.38 6.11 10.41
CA HIS A 30 8.09 6.51 9.03
C HIS A 30 6.80 5.88 8.48
N GLY A 31 6.17 4.97 9.21
CA GLY A 31 5.05 4.20 8.72
C GLY A 31 3.69 4.75 9.14
N GLU A 32 2.78 4.94 8.18
CA GLU A 32 1.37 5.27 8.46
C GLU A 32 0.65 4.12 9.19
N ALA A 33 -0.51 4.38 9.79
CA ALA A 33 -1.37 3.30 10.33
C ALA A 33 -1.70 2.25 9.25
N PHE A 34 -1.86 0.97 9.64
CA PHE A 34 -2.19 -0.07 8.68
C PHE A 34 -3.56 0.17 8.07
N ASN A 35 -3.65 0.18 6.73
CA ASN A 35 -4.92 0.17 6.03
C ASN A 35 -5.39 -1.27 5.77
N VAL A 36 -6.40 -1.71 6.50
CA VAL A 36 -7.03 -3.01 6.34
C VAL A 36 -8.19 -2.91 5.35
N LEU A 37 -8.06 -3.67 4.26
CA LEU A 37 -8.99 -3.73 3.14
C LEU A 37 -9.58 -5.13 3.00
N ARG A 38 -10.88 -5.20 2.74
CA ARG A 38 -11.61 -6.43 2.42
C ARG A 38 -12.24 -6.29 1.04
N TYR A 39 -12.04 -7.29 0.20
CA TYR A 39 -12.64 -7.39 -1.13
C TYR A 39 -13.53 -8.63 -1.21
N GLU A 40 -14.78 -8.42 -1.59
CA GLU A 40 -15.76 -9.45 -1.94
C GLU A 40 -15.66 -9.88 -3.40
N VAL A 41 -16.37 -10.95 -3.77
CA VAL A 41 -16.42 -11.44 -5.15
C VAL A 41 -16.83 -10.31 -6.11
N GLY A 42 -16.05 -10.13 -7.18
CA GLY A 42 -16.21 -9.08 -8.18
C GLY A 42 -15.53 -7.75 -7.81
N GLN A 43 -15.26 -7.48 -6.53
CA GLN A 43 -14.56 -6.27 -6.11
C GLN A 43 -13.09 -6.31 -6.52
N ARG A 44 -12.56 -5.13 -6.84
CA ARG A 44 -11.23 -4.90 -7.42
C ARG A 44 -10.72 -3.52 -7.02
N TYR A 45 -9.47 -3.23 -7.34
CA TYR A 45 -8.93 -1.87 -7.24
C TYR A 45 -8.22 -1.52 -8.55
N ASN A 46 -8.51 -0.34 -9.10
CA ASN A 46 -7.92 0.08 -10.37
C ASN A 46 -6.41 0.26 -10.22
N SER A 47 -5.72 0.30 -11.36
CA SER A 47 -4.31 0.64 -11.38
C SER A 47 -4.09 2.07 -10.88
N HIS A 48 -3.15 2.23 -9.96
CA HIS A 48 -2.81 3.50 -9.33
C HIS A 48 -1.34 3.50 -8.91
N TYR A 49 -0.86 4.69 -8.54
CA TYR A 49 0.38 4.87 -7.80
C TYR A 49 0.06 5.12 -6.33
N ASP A 50 0.95 4.63 -5.45
CA ASP A 50 0.91 4.88 -4.00
C ASP A 50 1.62 6.19 -3.62
N ALA A 51 2.09 6.97 -4.59
CA ALA A 51 2.76 8.26 -4.35
C ALA A 51 2.08 9.34 -5.19
N PHE A 52 1.85 10.50 -4.59
CA PHE A 52 1.23 11.64 -5.24
C PHE A 52 2.28 12.63 -5.73
N HIS A 53 2.03 13.22 -6.89
CA HIS A 53 2.90 14.27 -7.41
C HIS A 53 2.66 15.58 -6.64
N PRO A 54 3.67 16.16 -5.94
CA PRO A 54 3.45 17.35 -5.13
C PRO A 54 2.97 18.57 -5.91
N ALA A 55 3.30 18.64 -7.21
CA ALA A 55 2.84 19.71 -8.09
C ALA A 55 1.33 19.67 -8.38
N GLU A 56 0.70 18.50 -8.23
CA GLU A 56 -0.72 18.28 -8.49
C GLU A 56 -1.54 18.28 -7.19
N TYR A 57 -0.99 17.68 -6.13
CA TYR A 57 -1.70 17.44 -4.87
C TYR A 57 -1.19 18.28 -3.70
N GLY A 58 -0.10 19.02 -3.84
CA GLY A 58 0.58 19.65 -2.70
C GLY A 58 1.21 18.61 -1.75
N PRO A 59 1.68 19.03 -0.56
CA PRO A 59 2.24 18.11 0.43
C PRO A 59 1.15 17.20 1.02
N GLN A 60 1.28 15.90 0.78
CA GLN A 60 0.31 14.89 1.21
C GLN A 60 0.72 14.22 2.52
N LYS A 61 -0.11 14.38 3.56
CA LYS A 61 0.11 13.80 4.90
C LYS A 61 -0.29 12.32 5.03
N SER A 62 -1.11 11.78 4.12
CA SER A 62 -1.51 10.37 4.15
C SER A 62 -1.85 9.84 2.74
N GLN A 63 -1.65 8.54 2.50
CA GLN A 63 -1.98 7.87 1.23
C GLN A 63 -3.46 7.44 1.13
N ARG A 64 -4.34 8.06 1.92
CA ARG A 64 -5.75 7.67 2.07
C ARG A 64 -6.57 7.79 0.77
N ASP A 65 -6.14 8.63 -0.16
CA ASP A 65 -6.90 8.97 -1.37
C ASP A 65 -6.14 8.56 -2.65
N GLY A 66 -5.81 7.26 -2.78
CA GLY A 66 -5.13 6.75 -3.97
C GLY A 66 -5.83 7.14 -5.27
N GLU A 67 -5.07 7.68 -6.21
CA GLU A 67 -5.58 8.16 -7.49
C GLU A 67 -5.88 7.04 -8.47
N ASN A 68 -7.11 6.97 -8.96
CA ASN A 68 -7.45 6.06 -10.06
C ASN A 68 -6.96 6.68 -11.38
N MET A 69 -5.89 6.15 -11.97
CA MET A 69 -5.48 6.64 -13.29
C MET A 69 -6.48 6.26 -14.39
N ASP A 70 -6.81 7.25 -15.23
CA ASP A 70 -7.62 7.13 -16.43
C ASP A 70 -6.87 6.38 -17.54
N GLY A 71 -7.25 5.11 -17.75
CA GLY A 71 -7.89 4.78 -19.03
C GLY A 71 -7.13 3.97 -20.09
N SER A 72 -5.80 3.90 -20.10
CA SER A 72 -5.10 3.13 -21.16
C SER A 72 -4.78 1.68 -20.80
N TYR A 73 -4.86 1.31 -19.51
CA TYR A 73 -4.52 -0.03 -19.04
C TYR A 73 -5.78 -0.90 -18.93
N ASP A 74 -5.85 -1.98 -19.71
CA ASP A 74 -6.94 -2.95 -19.65
C ASP A 74 -6.82 -3.81 -18.38
N PHE A 75 -7.34 -3.27 -17.27
CA PHE A 75 -7.38 -3.91 -15.97
C PHE A 75 -8.09 -5.27 -15.98
N ARG A 76 -8.96 -5.55 -16.96
CA ARG A 76 -9.65 -6.85 -17.07
C ARG A 76 -8.68 -7.95 -17.47
N LYS A 77 -7.60 -7.61 -18.17
CA LYS A 77 -6.55 -8.57 -18.53
C LYS A 77 -5.58 -8.82 -17.37
N CYS A 78 -5.51 -7.92 -16.38
CA CYS A 78 -4.51 -7.94 -15.32
C CYS A 78 -3.12 -8.27 -15.89
N THR A 79 -2.66 -7.53 -16.89
CA THR A 79 -1.43 -7.80 -17.65
C THR A 79 -0.20 -7.31 -16.91
N GLY A 80 0.88 -8.11 -16.91
CA GLY A 80 2.11 -7.85 -16.16
C GLY A 80 2.39 -8.96 -15.15
N LEU A 81 3.27 -8.68 -14.18
CA LEU A 81 3.57 -9.58 -13.07
C LEU A 81 2.33 -9.75 -12.18
N LYS A 82 1.90 -11.00 -11.96
CA LYS A 82 0.78 -11.31 -11.06
C LYS A 82 1.28 -12.04 -9.83
N VAL A 83 1.03 -11.46 -8.66
CA VAL A 83 1.31 -12.09 -7.38
C VAL A 83 0.01 -12.68 -6.85
N LYS A 84 -0.06 -14.01 -6.76
CA LYS A 84 -1.23 -14.69 -6.19
C LYS A 84 -1.21 -14.51 -4.67
N PRO A 85 -2.27 -13.95 -4.06
CA PRO A 85 -2.30 -13.75 -2.61
C PRO A 85 -2.28 -15.11 -1.89
N ARG A 86 -1.40 -15.24 -0.90
CA ARG A 86 -1.37 -16.34 0.05
C ARG A 86 -1.33 -15.75 1.45
N ARG A 87 -2.08 -16.34 2.38
CA ARG A 87 -2.13 -15.86 3.76
C ARG A 87 -0.71 -15.90 4.37
N GLY A 88 -0.27 -14.76 4.89
CA GLY A 88 1.03 -14.60 5.54
C GLY A 88 2.15 -14.08 4.62
N ASP A 89 1.96 -14.08 3.31
CA ASP A 89 2.93 -13.50 2.38
C ASP A 89 2.87 -11.95 2.44
N GLY A 90 4.03 -11.30 2.35
CA GLY A 90 4.16 -9.86 2.17
C GLY A 90 4.72 -9.53 0.79
N LEU A 91 4.22 -8.46 0.17
CA LEU A 91 4.76 -7.90 -1.07
C LEU A 91 5.31 -6.51 -0.77
N LEU A 92 6.58 -6.29 -1.08
CA LEU A 92 7.26 -5.01 -0.93
C LEU A 92 7.68 -4.50 -2.31
N PHE A 93 7.42 -3.23 -2.57
CA PHE A 93 7.91 -2.48 -3.72
C PHE A 93 8.11 -1.01 -3.31
N TYR A 94 8.86 -0.26 -4.11
CA TYR A 94 9.13 1.15 -3.86
C TYR A 94 8.33 2.00 -4.85
N SER A 95 7.61 3.01 -4.34
CA SER A 95 6.82 3.92 -5.18
C SER A 95 7.68 5.00 -5.84
N LEU A 96 8.89 5.24 -5.35
CA LEU A 96 9.79 6.31 -5.78
C LEU A 96 11.15 5.75 -6.20
N LEU A 97 11.74 6.37 -7.21
CA LEU A 97 13.15 6.20 -7.55
C LEU A 97 14.04 6.93 -6.51
N PRO A 98 15.36 6.62 -6.44
CA PRO A 98 16.28 7.27 -5.48
C PRO A 98 16.38 8.79 -5.60
N ASN A 99 16.00 9.36 -6.74
CA ASN A 99 15.93 10.81 -6.98
C ASN A 99 14.60 11.44 -6.52
N GLY A 100 13.70 10.67 -5.91
CA GLY A 100 12.40 11.12 -5.39
C GLY A 100 11.27 11.20 -6.43
N THR A 101 11.52 10.88 -7.70
CA THR A 101 10.45 10.85 -8.72
C THR A 101 9.65 9.54 -8.64
N ILE A 102 8.36 9.58 -8.95
CA ILE A 102 7.49 8.39 -9.00
C ILE A 102 8.10 7.33 -9.93
N ASP A 103 8.24 6.11 -9.43
CA ASP A 103 8.68 4.97 -10.24
C ASP A 103 7.51 4.48 -11.10
N PRO A 104 7.55 4.63 -12.44
CA PRO A 104 6.45 4.19 -13.30
C PRO A 104 6.21 2.67 -13.27
N THR A 105 7.20 1.88 -12.82
CA THR A 105 7.05 0.44 -12.66
C THR A 105 6.29 0.04 -11.39
N SER A 106 6.04 1.00 -10.48
CA SER A 106 5.24 0.81 -9.27
C SER A 106 3.71 0.88 -9.51
N LEU A 107 3.29 1.13 -10.76
CA LEU A 107 1.87 1.09 -11.14
C LEU A 107 1.29 -0.30 -10.84
N HIS A 108 0.32 -0.34 -9.93
CA HIS A 108 -0.23 -1.60 -9.46
C HIS A 108 -1.72 -1.48 -9.17
N GLY A 109 -2.38 -2.62 -9.04
CA GLY A 109 -3.81 -2.70 -8.76
C GLY A 109 -4.20 -4.09 -8.29
N SER A 110 -5.49 -4.28 -8.02
CA SER A 110 -6.01 -5.58 -7.60
C SER A 110 -6.98 -6.12 -8.65
N CYS A 111 -6.70 -7.32 -9.16
CA CYS A 111 -7.66 -8.06 -9.97
C CYS A 111 -8.96 -8.33 -9.20
N PRO A 112 -10.09 -8.53 -9.91
CA PRO A 112 -11.34 -8.94 -9.29
C PRO A 112 -11.20 -10.23 -8.50
N VAL A 113 -11.77 -10.28 -7.30
CA VAL A 113 -11.90 -11.53 -6.55
C VAL A 113 -12.89 -12.44 -7.27
N ILE A 114 -12.45 -13.64 -7.66
CA ILE A 114 -13.31 -14.58 -8.41
C ILE A 114 -13.98 -15.63 -7.50
N ARG A 115 -13.48 -15.83 -6.27
CA ARG A 115 -14.03 -16.79 -5.31
C ARG A 115 -13.59 -16.44 -3.89
N GLY A 116 -14.52 -16.53 -2.94
CA GLY A 116 -14.27 -16.22 -1.52
C GLY A 116 -14.10 -14.72 -1.29
N GLU A 117 -13.19 -14.36 -0.40
CA GLU A 117 -12.85 -12.98 -0.06
C GLU A 117 -11.33 -12.79 -0.01
N LYS A 118 -10.88 -11.56 -0.21
CA LYS A 118 -9.48 -11.16 -0.08
C LYS A 118 -9.35 -10.10 1.00
N TRP A 119 -8.46 -10.35 1.97
CA TRP A 119 -8.06 -9.39 2.98
C TRP A 119 -6.62 -8.94 2.73
N VAL A 120 -6.35 -7.65 2.87
CA VAL A 120 -5.02 -7.05 2.75
C VAL A 120 -4.82 -6.05 3.87
N ALA A 121 -3.63 -6.02 4.46
CA ALA A 121 -3.18 -4.94 5.32
C ALA A 121 -2.02 -4.24 4.62
N THR A 122 -2.20 -2.97 4.28
CA THR A 122 -1.18 -2.14 3.62
C THR A 122 -0.49 -1.27 4.67
N LYS A 123 0.84 -1.21 4.62
CA LYS A 123 1.67 -0.31 5.42
C LYS A 123 2.44 0.59 4.46
N TRP A 124 2.07 1.86 4.40
CA TRP A 124 2.81 2.86 3.63
C TRP A 124 3.95 3.42 4.47
N LEU A 125 5.12 3.56 3.85
CA LEU A 125 6.32 4.10 4.47
C LEU A 125 6.68 5.43 3.80
N ARG A 126 7.03 6.42 4.61
CA ARG A 126 7.40 7.76 4.18
C ARG A 126 8.91 7.97 4.30
N ASP A 127 9.43 8.95 3.58
CA ASP A 127 10.82 9.40 3.69
C ASP A 127 11.04 10.28 4.93
N GLN A 128 9.96 10.79 5.53
CA GLN A 128 9.95 11.56 6.77
C GLN A 128 9.22 10.80 7.88
N GLU A 129 9.54 11.12 9.14
CA GLU A 129 8.79 10.64 10.30
C GLU A 129 7.33 11.11 10.23
N GLN A 130 6.43 10.24 10.67
CA GLN A 130 5.01 10.53 10.84
C GLN A 130 4.80 11.00 12.28
N GLU A 131 4.10 12.12 12.43
CA GLU A 131 3.60 12.55 13.73
C GLU A 131 2.39 11.67 14.09
N ASP A 132 2.39 11.11 15.30
CA ASP A 132 1.25 10.36 15.82
C ASP A 132 0.06 11.33 16.00
N GLU A 133 -1.00 11.17 15.19
CA GLU A 133 -2.30 11.86 15.39
C GLU A 133 -3.16 11.15 16.45
#